data_AF-A0A5R8Q9P4-F1
#
_entry.id   AF-A0A5R8Q9P4-F1
#
_cell.length_a   1.000
_cell.length_b   1.000
_cell.length_c   1.000
_cell.angle_alpha   90.00
_cell.angle_beta   90.00
_cell.angle_gamma   90.00
#
_symmetry.space_group_name_H-M   'P 1'
#
loop_
_entity.id
_entity.type
_entity.pdbx_description
1 polymer ?
#
loop_
_entity_poly.entity_id
_entity_poly.type
_entity_poly.pdbx_seq_one_letter_code
_entity_poly.pdbx_strand_id
1 'polypeptide(L)'
;MTRPQLRVTFFFWLQLWAGSQLQKIIEIAQTILADASKKSQSRARTSGRAPARAARMRRNGKNLIAFKKEVRAERKNGVPGAEISKRYKVSTAYIYQL
;
A
#
# COMPACT_ATOMS: atom_id res chain seq x y z
N MET A 1 37.32 38.96 45.53
CA MET A 1 37.99 38.13 44.51
C MET A 1 37.08 36.96 44.14
N THR A 2 36.92 36.73 42.85
CA THR A 2 35.75 36.16 42.16
C THR A 2 35.75 34.63 42.05
N ARG A 3 34.53 34.09 41.97
CA ARG A 3 34.07 32.69 42.11
C ARG A 3 34.53 31.75 40.97
N PRO A 4 34.93 30.48 41.26
CA PRO A 4 34.97 29.40 40.28
C PRO A 4 33.80 28.42 40.51
N GLN A 5 32.62 28.71 39.95
CA GLN A 5 31.43 27.83 40.15
C GLN A 5 30.69 27.47 38.85
N LEU A 6 31.22 27.82 37.67
CA LEU A 6 30.49 27.66 36.40
C LEU A 6 30.82 26.39 35.59
N ARG A 7 31.71 25.52 36.08
CA ARG A 7 32.14 24.32 35.31
C ARG A 7 31.41 23.03 35.67
N VAL A 8 30.81 22.92 36.85
CA VAL A 8 30.20 21.67 37.32
C VAL A 8 28.73 21.54 36.87
N THR A 9 28.03 22.66 36.70
CA THR A 9 26.61 22.67 36.29
C THR A 9 26.40 22.36 34.81
N PHE A 10 27.39 22.63 33.95
CA PHE A 10 27.27 22.40 32.50
C PHE A 10 27.41 20.92 32.13
N PHE A 11 28.26 20.17 32.83
CA PHE A 11 28.50 18.75 32.59
C PHE A 11 27.30 17.88 33.01
N PHE A 12 26.62 18.25 34.10
CA PHE A 12 25.45 17.52 34.58
C PHE A 12 24.26 17.64 33.62
N TRP A 13 24.14 18.75 32.90
CA TRP A 13 23.06 18.98 31.94
C TRP A 13 23.23 18.19 30.63
N LEU A 14 24.48 17.99 30.18
CA LEU A 14 24.78 17.18 29.00
C LEU A 14 24.49 15.68 29.22
N GLN A 15 24.69 15.19 30.44
CA GLN A 15 24.45 13.79 30.81
C GLN A 15 22.95 13.45 30.88
N LEU A 16 22.11 14.40 31.33
CA LEU A 16 20.66 14.21 31.38
C LEU A 16 20.04 14.21 29.97
N TRP A 17 20.60 14.96 29.02
CA TRP A 17 20.13 15.02 27.63
C TRP A 17 20.41 13.72 26.87
N ALA A 18 21.60 13.13 27.04
CA ALA A 18 21.98 11.88 26.38
C ALA A 18 21.09 10.68 26.78
N GLY A 19 20.63 10.61 28.03
CA GLY A 19 19.71 9.57 28.50
C GLY A 19 18.35 9.60 27.80
N SER A 20 17.84 10.80 27.47
CA SER A 20 16.55 10.96 26.79
C SER A 20 16.56 10.46 25.34
N GLN A 21 17.70 10.53 24.67
CA GLN A 21 17.85 10.05 23.30
C GLN A 21 17.91 8.52 23.25
N LEU A 22 18.59 7.91 24.22
CA LEU A 22 18.64 6.44 24.35
C LEU A 22 17.26 5.84 24.59
N GLN A 23 16.43 6.46 25.43
CA GLN A 23 15.05 6.01 25.67
C GLN A 23 14.22 6.04 24.38
N LYS A 24 14.31 7.12 23.58
CA LYS A 24 13.62 7.22 22.29
C LYS A 24 14.05 6.16 21.30
N ILE A 25 15.35 5.85 21.23
CA ILE A 25 15.86 4.80 20.34
C ILE A 25 15.32 3.42 20.76
N ILE A 26 15.25 3.15 22.07
CA ILE A 26 14.70 1.89 22.59
C ILE A 26 13.20 1.76 22.26
N GLU A 27 12.40 2.82 22.43
CA GLU A 27 10.98 2.82 22.06
C GLU A 27 10.77 2.56 20.57
N ILE A 28 11.55 3.22 19.70
CA ILE A 28 11.48 3.02 18.25
C ILE A 28 11.89 1.58 17.89
N ALA A 29 12.94 1.04 18.50
CA ALA A 29 13.36 -0.35 18.25
C ALA A 29 12.26 -1.36 18.66
N GLN A 30 11.59 -1.13 19.80
CA GLN A 30 10.49 -1.97 20.26
C GLN A 30 9.27 -1.90 19.34
N THR A 31 8.92 -0.71 18.84
CA THR A 31 7.81 -0.55 17.86
C THR A 31 8.09 -1.26 16.54
N ILE A 32 9.31 -1.15 15.99
CA ILE A 32 9.72 -1.87 14.77
C ILE A 32 9.65 -3.38 14.98
N LEU A 33 10.08 -3.89 16.15
CA LEU A 33 10.03 -5.32 16.46
C LEU A 33 8.58 -5.82 16.62
N ALA A 34 7.71 -5.03 17.24
CA ALA A 34 6.29 -5.33 17.37
C ALA A 34 5.59 -5.35 15.99
N ASP A 35 5.91 -4.42 15.10
CA ASP A 35 5.36 -4.40 13.74
C ASP A 35 5.90 -5.55 12.87
N ALA A 36 7.19 -5.88 13.00
CA ALA A 36 7.80 -7.00 12.31
C ALA A 36 7.19 -8.34 12.75
N SER A 37 6.96 -8.54 14.05
CA SER A 37 6.32 -9.76 14.57
C SER A 37 4.87 -9.91 14.10
N LYS A 38 4.07 -8.83 14.08
CA LYS A 38 2.71 -8.83 13.52
C LYS A 38 2.70 -9.12 12.00
N LYS A 39 3.66 -8.56 11.26
CA LYS A 39 3.80 -8.79 9.80
C LYS A 39 4.26 -10.21 9.46
N SER A 40 5.05 -10.84 10.32
CA SER A 40 5.44 -12.24 10.18
C SER A 40 4.25 -13.19 10.44
N GLN A 41 3.43 -12.90 11.46
CA GLN A 41 2.23 -13.69 11.76
C GLN A 41 1.14 -13.57 10.68
N SER A 42 1.01 -12.43 9.98
CA SER A 42 0.06 -12.29 8.88
C SER A 42 0.46 -13.05 7.62
N ARG A 43 1.77 -13.25 7.37
CA ARG A 43 2.26 -14.08 6.25
C ARG A 43 2.16 -15.57 6.50
N ALA A 44 2.17 -16.02 7.76
CA ALA A 44 2.17 -17.44 8.09
C ALA A 44 0.78 -18.11 8.13
N ARG A 45 -0.33 -17.37 7.95
CA ARG A 45 -1.70 -17.91 8.02
C ARG A 45 -2.55 -17.69 6.78
N THR A 46 -1.93 -17.65 5.60
CA THR A 46 -2.69 -17.72 4.34
C THR A 46 -2.23 -18.90 3.49
N SER A 47 -2.54 -20.11 3.95
CA SER A 47 -2.97 -21.20 3.05
C SER A 47 -4.42 -20.96 2.61
N GLY A 48 -4.73 -19.70 2.29
CA GLY A 48 -6.03 -19.28 1.78
C GLY A 48 -6.16 -19.81 0.38
N ARG A 49 -6.93 -20.91 0.26
CA ARG A 49 -7.52 -21.37 -0.99
C ARG A 49 -7.96 -20.15 -1.79
N ALA A 50 -7.24 -19.87 -2.89
CA ALA A 50 -7.64 -18.82 -3.81
C ALA A 50 -9.13 -19.01 -4.11
N PRO A 51 -9.98 -17.97 -4.00
CA PRO A 51 -11.39 -18.13 -4.31
C PRO A 51 -11.46 -18.70 -5.72
N ALA A 52 -12.16 -19.82 -5.89
CA ALA A 52 -12.33 -20.49 -7.17
C ALA A 52 -12.71 -19.41 -8.19
N ARG A 53 -11.76 -19.08 -9.07
CA ARG A 53 -11.83 -17.96 -10.00
C ARG A 53 -13.16 -18.09 -10.72
N ALA A 54 -14.13 -17.23 -10.38
CA ALA A 54 -15.49 -17.28 -10.91
C ALA A 54 -15.38 -17.55 -12.41
N ALA A 55 -15.93 -18.70 -12.84
CA ALA A 55 -15.75 -19.21 -14.18
C ALA A 55 -16.10 -18.08 -15.16
N ARG A 56 -15.07 -17.51 -15.79
CA ARG A 56 -15.22 -16.37 -16.68
C ARG A 56 -16.04 -16.87 -17.86
N MET A 57 -17.35 -16.64 -17.85
CA MET A 57 -18.22 -17.00 -18.96
C MET A 57 -17.64 -16.39 -20.22
N ARG A 58 -17.16 -17.24 -21.12
CA ARG A 58 -16.74 -16.81 -22.46
C ARG A 58 -17.99 -16.27 -23.15
N ARG A 59 -17.94 -15.00 -23.57
CA ARG A 59 -18.98 -14.45 -24.46
C ARG A 59 -18.95 -15.22 -25.78
N ASN A 60 -20.11 -15.63 -26.26
CA ASN A 60 -20.24 -16.25 -27.59
C ASN A 60 -19.68 -15.32 -28.68
N GLY A 61 -19.03 -15.89 -29.70
CA GLY A 61 -18.24 -15.15 -30.70
C GLY A 61 -18.98 -14.01 -31.41
N LYS A 62 -20.28 -14.20 -31.73
CA LYS A 62 -21.12 -13.16 -32.34
C LYS A 62 -21.28 -11.93 -31.41
N ASN A 63 -21.56 -12.19 -30.13
CA ASN A 63 -21.71 -11.13 -29.12
C ASN A 63 -20.37 -10.45 -28.83
N LEU A 64 -19.25 -11.16 -28.99
CA LEU A 64 -17.91 -10.59 -28.80
C LEU A 64 -17.56 -9.57 -29.90
N ILE A 65 -17.90 -9.86 -31.16
CA ILE A 65 -17.63 -8.94 -32.28
C ILE A 65 -18.46 -7.65 -32.13
N ALA A 66 -19.75 -7.78 -31.78
CA ALA A 66 -20.62 -6.64 -31.52
C ALA A 66 -20.03 -5.75 -30.40
N PHE A 67 -19.67 -6.37 -29.28
CA PHE A 67 -19.01 -5.68 -28.17
C PHE A 67 -17.71 -4.95 -28.59
N LYS A 68 -16.85 -5.59 -29.41
CA LYS A 68 -15.61 -4.95 -29.90
C LYS A 68 -15.87 -3.74 -30.80
N LYS A 69 -16.98 -3.73 -31.55
CA LYS A 69 -17.35 -2.57 -32.38
C LYS A 69 -17.85 -1.43 -31.50
N GLU A 70 -18.69 -1.75 -30.53
CA GLU A 70 -19.28 -0.79 -29.61
C GLU A 70 -18.24 -0.09 -28.72
N VAL A 71 -17.32 -0.86 -28.13
CA VAL A 71 -16.20 -0.30 -27.34
C VAL A 71 -15.33 0.65 -28.17
N ARG A 72 -15.08 0.31 -29.45
CA ARG A 72 -14.31 1.20 -30.34
C ARG A 72 -15.09 2.45 -30.71
N ALA A 73 -16.40 2.38 -30.83
CA ALA A 73 -17.26 3.55 -31.05
C ALA A 73 -17.28 4.46 -29.81
N GLU A 74 -17.49 3.91 -28.61
CA GLU A 74 -17.46 4.70 -27.37
C GLU A 74 -16.10 5.38 -27.14
N ARG A 75 -15.00 4.68 -27.45
CA ARG A 75 -13.64 5.28 -27.38
C ARG A 75 -13.44 6.41 -28.39
N LYS A 76 -13.98 6.27 -29.61
CA LYS A 76 -13.95 7.36 -30.62
C LYS A 76 -14.76 8.58 -30.17
N ASN A 77 -15.81 8.36 -29.39
CA ASN A 77 -16.61 9.43 -28.79
C ASN A 77 -15.93 10.07 -27.56
N GLY A 78 -14.74 9.62 -27.17
CA GLY A 78 -13.98 10.18 -26.05
C GLY A 78 -14.34 9.62 -24.67
N VAL A 79 -15.12 8.55 -24.59
CA VAL A 79 -15.49 7.94 -23.29
C VAL A 79 -14.25 7.29 -22.65
N PRO A 80 -13.93 7.60 -21.37
CA PRO A 80 -12.82 6.97 -20.67
C PRO A 80 -13.01 5.46 -20.55
N GLY A 81 -11.95 4.69 -20.79
CA GLY A 81 -12.00 3.22 -20.70
C GLY A 81 -12.46 2.69 -19.33
N ALA A 82 -12.28 3.47 -18.26
CA ALA A 82 -12.80 3.15 -16.92
C ALA A 82 -14.33 3.12 -16.88
N GLU A 83 -15.02 4.01 -17.58
CA GLU A 83 -16.49 4.04 -17.64
C GLU A 83 -17.04 2.89 -18.48
N ILE A 84 -16.40 2.64 -19.63
CA ILE A 84 -16.70 1.49 -20.50
C ILE A 84 -16.55 0.18 -19.72
N SER A 85 -15.54 0.08 -18.85
CA SER A 85 -15.28 -1.10 -18.03
C SER A 85 -16.42 -1.42 -17.07
N LYS A 86 -17.01 -0.37 -16.47
CA LYS A 86 -18.14 -0.48 -15.54
C LYS A 86 -19.41 -0.92 -16.26
N ARG A 87 -19.72 -0.30 -17.41
CA ARG A 87 -20.91 -0.62 -18.22
C ARG A 87 -20.92 -2.08 -18.67
N TYR A 88 -19.82 -2.53 -19.25
CA TYR A 88 -19.73 -3.86 -19.84
C TYR A 88 -19.16 -4.94 -18.91
N LYS A 89 -18.93 -4.60 -17.62
CA LYS A 89 -18.40 -5.51 -16.58
C LYS A 89 -17.14 -6.26 -17.05
N VAL A 90 -16.21 -5.53 -17.66
CA VAL A 90 -14.91 -6.06 -18.11
C VAL A 90 -13.78 -5.34 -17.41
N SER A 91 -12.64 -5.99 -17.28
CA SER A 91 -11.44 -5.33 -16.76
C SER A 91 -11.01 -4.20 -17.70
N THR A 92 -10.60 -3.07 -17.14
CA THR A 92 -10.00 -1.94 -17.89
C THR A 92 -8.84 -2.39 -18.78
N ALA A 93 -7.99 -3.28 -18.27
CA ALA A 93 -6.89 -3.88 -19.04
C ALA A 93 -7.36 -4.58 -20.34
N TYR A 94 -8.55 -5.19 -20.31
CA TYR A 94 -9.10 -5.85 -21.49
C TYR A 94 -9.58 -4.83 -22.53
N ILE A 95 -10.11 -3.69 -22.11
CA ILE A 95 -10.51 -2.61 -23.03
C ILE A 95 -9.30 -2.02 -23.76
N TYR A 96 -8.14 -1.93 -23.09
CA TYR A 96 -6.90 -1.45 -23.71
C TYR A 96 -6.24 -2.46 -24.65
N GLN A 97 -6.58 -3.75 -24.54
CA GLN A 97 -6.13 -4.79 -25.47
C GLN A 97 -6.95 -4.85 -26.77
N LEU A 98 -8.06 -4.08 -26.88
CA LEU A 98 -8.95 -4.04 -28.05
C LEU A 98 -8.65 -2.88 -28.99
#